data_AF-A0A536K4H9-F1
#
_entry.id   AF-A0A536K4H9-F1
#
_cell.length_a   1.000
_cell.length_b   1.000
_cell.length_c   1.000
_cell.angle_alpha   90.00
_cell.angle_beta   90.00
_cell.angle_gamma   90.00
#
_symmetry.space_group_name_H-M   'P 1'
#
loop_
_entity.id
_entity.type
_entity.pdbx_description
1 polymer ?
#
loop_
_entity_poly.entity_id
_entity_poly.type
_entity_poly.pdbx_seq_one_letter_code
_entity_poly.pdbx_strand_id
1 'polypeptide(L)'
;MSAVAPMWVRVGGGLESVPDHQRHGPADQQFPPPGGPWEALLLNGRLVGWAEHGGLRVARQSAELGERFAQEHRDYLLGRLGHKLRSSVLALQESARQAAFGRPDMLEGLFEQAQEVGRRAAGLEAAAVEPKDGARGVVLGAVLNLSLPTATRNVPADASVLGSETLLVEAFSHARDWLLGDSLSVTAQPLGAWWKVSLTSVGERKPLPVPELGEPLVRLIVDTQLDGWLDTSRTDGADLFLPAYRPR
;
A
#
# COMPACT_ATOMS: atom_id res chain seq x y z
N MET A 1 2.94 -33.05 -3.93
CA MET A 1 3.56 -31.77 -4.30
C MET A 1 4.87 -31.69 -3.53
N SER A 2 6.04 -31.64 -4.19
CA SER A 2 7.31 -31.46 -3.48
C SER A 2 7.29 -30.11 -2.75
N ALA A 3 7.80 -30.08 -1.52
CA ALA A 3 7.97 -28.84 -0.77
C ALA A 3 8.80 -27.84 -1.61
N VAL A 4 8.31 -26.61 -1.73
CA VAL A 4 9.05 -25.53 -2.39
C VAL A 4 10.29 -25.27 -1.55
N ALA A 5 11.47 -25.30 -2.17
CA ALA A 5 12.72 -24.95 -1.49
C ALA A 5 12.63 -23.52 -0.94
N PRO A 6 13.17 -23.25 0.26
CA PRO A 6 13.16 -21.93 0.86
C PRO A 6 13.69 -20.88 -0.10
N MET A 7 12.93 -19.79 -0.27
CA MET A 7 13.33 -18.65 -1.10
C MET A 7 12.66 -17.38 -0.59
N TRP A 8 13.27 -16.25 -0.91
CA TRP A 8 12.68 -14.93 -0.76
C TRP A 8 12.26 -14.45 -2.13
N VAL A 9 10.95 -14.25 -2.32
CA VAL A 9 10.40 -13.79 -3.58
C VAL A 9 10.10 -12.31 -3.52
N ARG A 10 10.38 -11.59 -4.59
CA ARG A 10 10.10 -10.16 -4.65
C ARG A 10 8.60 -9.94 -4.80
N VAL A 11 8.03 -9.21 -3.84
CA VAL A 11 6.66 -8.71 -3.90
C VAL A 11 6.77 -7.20 -3.81
N GLY A 12 6.64 -6.53 -4.96
CA GLY A 12 6.80 -5.08 -5.01
C GLY A 12 8.23 -4.60 -4.77
N GLY A 13 8.39 -3.68 -3.82
CA GLY A 13 9.69 -3.17 -3.39
C GLY A 13 10.38 -3.99 -2.29
N GLY A 14 9.69 -4.94 -1.68
CA GLY A 14 10.23 -5.83 -0.65
C GLY A 14 10.28 -7.30 -1.06
N LEU A 15 10.38 -8.15 -0.04
CA LEU A 15 10.47 -9.59 -0.15
C LEU A 15 9.48 -10.29 0.78
N GLU A 16 9.08 -11.47 0.34
CA GLU A 16 8.28 -12.39 1.12
C GLU A 16 8.95 -13.77 1.13
N SER A 17 9.08 -14.38 2.31
CA SER A 17 9.67 -15.71 2.43
C SER A 17 8.68 -16.80 2.03
N VAL A 18 9.19 -17.84 1.40
CA VAL A 18 8.45 -19.06 1.07
C VAL A 18 9.08 -20.21 1.85
N PRO A 19 8.30 -21.00 2.61
CA PRO A 19 6.84 -20.97 2.75
C PRO A 19 6.31 -20.09 3.89
N ASP A 20 7.17 -19.40 4.65
CA ASP A 20 6.76 -18.81 5.95
C ASP A 20 6.03 -17.47 5.86
N HIS A 21 5.91 -16.87 4.67
CA HIS A 21 5.24 -15.59 4.41
C HIS A 21 5.76 -14.42 5.27
N GLN A 22 7.03 -14.48 5.70
CA GLN A 22 7.65 -13.39 6.43
C GLN A 22 8.00 -12.27 5.45
N ARG A 23 7.69 -11.03 5.83
CA ARG A 23 7.98 -9.84 5.03
C ARG A 23 9.34 -9.27 5.43
N HIS A 24 10.19 -8.98 4.44
CA HIS A 24 11.50 -8.35 4.63
C HIS A 24 11.74 -7.28 3.56
N GLY A 25 12.14 -6.07 3.93
CA GLY A 25 12.20 -4.93 3.04
C GLY A 25 13.28 -3.90 3.39
N PRO A 26 13.29 -2.75 2.70
CA PRO A 26 14.33 -1.71 2.88
C PRO A 26 14.39 -1.09 4.28
N ALA A 27 13.40 -1.32 5.13
CA ALA A 27 13.39 -0.91 6.53
C ALA A 27 14.25 -1.81 7.43
N ASP A 28 14.52 -3.04 7.00
CA ASP A 28 15.18 -4.06 7.80
C ASP A 28 16.71 -3.92 7.73
N GLN A 29 17.38 -3.98 8.89
CA GLN A 29 18.84 -3.76 9.00
C GLN A 29 19.68 -4.71 8.15
N GLN A 30 19.12 -5.89 7.86
CA GLN A 30 19.78 -6.97 7.14
C GLN A 30 19.07 -7.24 5.81
N PHE A 31 18.72 -6.20 5.05
CA PHE A 31 18.19 -6.34 3.69
C PHE A 31 19.33 -6.32 2.66
N PRO A 32 19.50 -7.37 1.83
CA PRO A 32 18.67 -8.57 1.71
C PRO A 32 18.90 -9.60 2.83
N PRO A 33 17.94 -10.52 3.06
CA PRO A 33 17.74 -11.29 4.29
C PRO A 33 19.01 -11.87 4.95
N PRO A 34 19.13 -11.80 6.28
CA PRO A 34 20.30 -12.28 7.02
C PRO A 34 20.42 -13.81 7.03
N GLY A 35 21.61 -14.30 6.68
CA GLY A 35 22.05 -15.66 6.98
C GLY A 35 21.63 -16.70 5.94
N GLY A 36 22.61 -17.38 5.33
CA GLY A 36 22.42 -18.48 4.37
C GLY A 36 23.20 -18.24 3.05
N PRO A 37 23.44 -19.29 2.24
CA PRO A 37 24.13 -19.21 0.95
C PRO A 37 23.20 -18.65 -0.15
N TRP A 38 22.58 -17.50 0.09
CA TRP A 38 21.57 -16.95 -0.82
C TRP A 38 22.21 -16.38 -2.08
N GLU A 39 21.82 -16.90 -3.24
CA GLU A 39 22.14 -16.35 -4.54
C GLU A 39 21.02 -15.44 -5.04
N ALA A 40 21.40 -14.28 -5.59
CA ALA A 40 20.46 -13.35 -6.19
C ALA A 40 19.84 -13.96 -7.46
N LEU A 41 18.50 -13.96 -7.52
CA LEU A 41 17.74 -14.39 -8.68
C LEU A 41 17.48 -13.19 -9.58
N LEU A 42 18.11 -13.18 -10.75
CA LEU A 42 17.95 -12.14 -11.76
C LEU A 42 17.14 -12.65 -12.95
N LEU A 43 16.10 -11.91 -13.33
CA LEU A 43 15.33 -12.13 -14.55
C LEU A 43 15.35 -10.83 -15.36
N ASN A 44 15.91 -10.88 -16.58
CA ASN A 44 16.09 -9.71 -17.45
C ASN A 44 16.83 -8.54 -16.76
N GLY A 45 17.80 -8.85 -15.90
CA GLY A 45 18.55 -7.85 -15.13
C GLY A 45 17.81 -7.26 -13.94
N ARG A 46 16.55 -7.64 -13.70
CA ARG A 46 15.78 -7.28 -12.50
C ARG A 46 15.94 -8.37 -11.44
N LEU A 47 16.20 -7.94 -10.21
CA LEU A 47 16.19 -8.80 -9.03
C LEU A 47 14.76 -9.20 -8.71
N VAL A 48 14.48 -10.50 -8.76
CA VAL A 48 13.15 -11.10 -8.54
C VAL A 48 13.09 -11.96 -7.27
N GLY A 49 14.23 -12.23 -6.63
CA GLY A 49 14.28 -12.96 -5.38
C GLY A 49 15.68 -13.40 -4.99
N TRP A 50 15.75 -14.24 -3.95
CA TRP A 50 16.95 -14.90 -3.45
C TRP A 50 16.62 -16.36 -3.12
N ALA A 51 17.49 -17.29 -3.48
CA ALA A 51 17.33 -18.71 -3.17
C ALA A 51 18.69 -19.36 -2.86
N GLU A 52 18.70 -20.55 -2.28
CA GLU A 52 19.95 -21.29 -2.01
C GLU A 52 20.75 -21.61 -3.28
N HIS A 53 20.06 -21.73 -4.42
CA HIS A 53 20.67 -22.00 -5.71
C HIS A 53 20.02 -21.11 -6.78
N GLY A 54 20.86 -20.46 -7.59
CA GLY A 54 20.44 -19.63 -8.69
C GLY A 54 19.99 -20.41 -9.93
N GLY A 55 19.76 -19.67 -11.01
CA GLY A 55 19.43 -20.20 -12.32
C GLY A 55 18.10 -19.71 -12.88
N LEU A 56 18.00 -19.67 -14.21
CA LEU A 56 16.87 -19.07 -14.92
C LEU A 56 15.52 -19.69 -14.55
N ARG A 57 15.47 -21.00 -14.31
CA ARG A 57 14.24 -21.69 -13.91
C ARG A 57 13.75 -21.22 -12.54
N VAL A 58 14.67 -21.08 -11.58
CA VAL A 58 14.34 -20.64 -10.21
C VAL A 58 13.97 -19.15 -10.21
N ALA A 59 14.65 -18.33 -11.00
CA ALA A 59 14.31 -16.93 -11.17
C ALA A 59 12.90 -16.72 -11.77
N ARG A 60 12.52 -17.51 -12.80
CA ARG A 60 11.15 -17.48 -13.35
C ARG A 60 10.11 -17.91 -12.33
N GLN A 61 10.35 -19.02 -11.63
CA GLN A 61 9.46 -19.49 -10.56
C GLN A 61 9.30 -18.44 -9.45
N SER A 62 10.39 -17.77 -9.06
CA SER A 62 10.36 -16.72 -8.04
C SER A 62 9.56 -15.50 -8.51
N ALA A 63 9.68 -15.11 -9.78
CA ALA A 63 8.88 -14.03 -10.36
C ALA A 63 7.38 -14.40 -10.41
N GLU A 64 7.04 -15.61 -10.87
CA GLU A 64 5.66 -16.12 -10.90
C GLU A 64 5.03 -16.17 -9.49
N LEU A 65 5.80 -16.59 -8.47
CA LEU A 65 5.35 -16.59 -7.08
C LEU A 65 5.13 -15.16 -6.55
N GLY A 66 6.04 -14.23 -6.86
CA GLY A 66 5.91 -12.83 -6.47
C GLY A 66 4.66 -12.17 -7.06
N GLU A 67 4.40 -12.38 -8.35
CA GLU A 67 3.18 -11.91 -9.02
C GLU A 67 1.92 -12.54 -8.41
N ARG A 68 1.98 -13.84 -8.11
CA ARG A 68 0.89 -14.55 -7.46
C ARG A 68 0.58 -13.99 -6.07
N PHE A 69 1.58 -13.72 -5.24
CA PHE A 69 1.37 -13.13 -3.91
C PHE A 69 0.79 -11.71 -4.01
N ALA A 70 1.28 -10.89 -4.94
CA ALA A 70 0.69 -9.57 -5.19
C ALA A 70 -0.79 -9.68 -5.57
N GLN A 71 -1.16 -10.65 -6.42
CA GLN A 71 -2.55 -10.90 -6.78
C GLN A 71 -3.38 -11.44 -5.60
N GLU A 72 -2.85 -12.37 -4.81
CA GLU A 72 -3.52 -12.91 -3.62
C GLU A 72 -3.80 -11.80 -2.58
N HIS A 73 -2.87 -10.87 -2.36
CA HIS A 73 -3.06 -9.71 -1.49
C HIS A 73 -4.19 -8.79 -2.00
N ARG A 74 -4.22 -8.53 -3.31
CA ARG A 74 -5.27 -7.74 -3.96
C ARG A 74 -6.63 -8.43 -3.82
N ASP A 75 -6.70 -9.71 -4.15
CA ASP A 75 -7.94 -10.50 -4.13
C ASP A 75 -8.51 -10.60 -2.71
N TYR A 76 -7.64 -10.76 -1.71
CA TYR A 76 -8.06 -10.75 -0.30
C TYR A 76 -8.72 -9.42 0.09
N LEU A 77 -8.09 -8.29 -0.24
CA LEU A 77 -8.63 -6.97 0.08
C LEU A 77 -9.95 -6.70 -0.68
N LEU A 78 -10.01 -7.06 -1.97
CA LEU A 78 -11.22 -6.95 -2.79
C LEU A 78 -12.37 -7.80 -2.24
N GLY A 79 -12.09 -9.06 -1.87
CA GLY A 79 -13.09 -9.95 -1.27
C GLY A 79 -13.65 -9.39 0.03
N ARG A 80 -12.78 -8.83 0.88
CA ARG A 80 -13.16 -8.21 2.15
C ARG A 80 -13.98 -6.94 1.94
N LEU A 81 -13.54 -6.03 1.07
CA LEU A 81 -14.26 -4.79 0.73
C LEU A 81 -15.63 -5.10 0.10
N GLY A 82 -15.69 -6.04 -0.84
CA GLY A 82 -16.93 -6.46 -1.49
C GLY A 82 -17.93 -7.06 -0.50
N HIS A 83 -17.46 -7.90 0.43
CA HIS A 83 -18.29 -8.44 1.50
C HIS A 83 -18.87 -7.33 2.40
N LYS A 84 -18.03 -6.38 2.83
CA LYS A 84 -18.47 -5.26 3.67
C LYS A 84 -19.42 -4.32 2.93
N LEU A 85 -19.13 -3.99 1.67
CA LEU A 85 -20.00 -3.17 0.83
C LEU A 85 -21.40 -3.79 0.71
N ARG A 86 -21.48 -5.08 0.39
CA ARG A 86 -22.76 -5.81 0.31
C ARG A 86 -23.56 -5.70 1.61
N SER A 87 -22.92 -5.94 2.75
CA SER A 87 -23.56 -5.82 4.06
C SER A 87 -24.07 -4.40 4.35
N SER A 88 -23.31 -3.38 3.93
CA SER A 88 -23.69 -1.96 4.08
C SER A 88 -24.91 -1.59 3.27
N VAL A 89 -24.96 -2.05 2.01
CA VAL A 89 -26.08 -1.78 1.11
C VAL A 89 -27.35 -2.42 1.65
N LEU A 90 -27.28 -3.66 2.16
CA LEU A 90 -28.42 -4.33 2.78
C LEU A 90 -28.91 -3.58 4.03
N ALA A 91 -27.99 -3.11 4.88
CA ALA A 91 -28.34 -2.31 6.05
C ALA A 91 -29.03 -1.00 5.66
N LEU A 92 -28.49 -0.28 4.68
CA LEU A 92 -29.08 0.95 4.15
C LEU A 92 -30.47 0.72 3.57
N GLN A 93 -30.65 -0.36 2.80
CA GLN A 93 -31.95 -0.73 2.23
C GLN A 93 -33.00 -0.99 3.32
N GLU A 94 -32.62 -1.70 4.38
CA GLU A 94 -33.52 -1.99 5.50
C GLU A 94 -33.86 -0.72 6.30
N SER A 95 -32.88 0.14 6.59
CA SER A 95 -33.13 1.44 7.22
C SER A 95 -34.04 2.32 6.37
N ALA A 96 -33.83 2.34 5.04
CA ALA A 96 -34.63 3.14 4.12
C ALA A 96 -36.07 2.64 4.07
N ARG A 97 -36.26 1.32 4.08
CA ARG A 97 -37.57 0.69 4.22
C ARG A 97 -38.26 1.13 5.51
N GLN A 98 -37.57 1.07 6.65
CA GLN A 98 -38.13 1.47 7.95
C GLN A 98 -38.51 2.96 7.99
N ALA A 99 -37.67 3.83 7.42
CA ALA A 99 -37.95 5.27 7.34
C ALA A 99 -39.20 5.55 6.47
N ALA A 100 -39.35 4.84 5.35
CA ALA A 100 -40.51 4.98 4.46
C ALA A 100 -41.84 4.60 5.12
N PHE A 101 -41.84 3.75 6.16
CA PHE A 101 -43.03 3.35 6.92
C PHE A 101 -43.23 4.14 8.22
N GLY A 102 -42.73 5.39 8.31
CA GLY A 102 -43.18 6.36 9.32
C GLY A 102 -42.28 6.54 10.54
N ARG A 103 -40.97 6.31 10.42
CA ARG A 103 -39.96 6.69 11.43
C ARG A 103 -39.10 7.86 10.91
N PRO A 104 -39.54 9.12 11.07
CA PRO A 104 -38.88 10.29 10.46
C PRO A 104 -37.53 10.66 11.10
N ASP A 105 -37.22 10.20 12.31
CA ASP A 105 -35.95 10.50 13.01
C ASP A 105 -34.73 9.74 12.44
N MET A 106 -34.82 9.23 11.20
CA MET A 106 -33.84 8.31 10.58
C MET A 106 -33.04 8.94 9.42
N LEU A 107 -33.31 10.20 9.04
CA LEU A 107 -32.66 10.80 7.87
C LEU A 107 -31.13 11.00 8.04
N GLU A 108 -30.69 11.40 9.23
CA GLU A 108 -29.27 11.54 9.54
C GLU A 108 -28.55 10.19 9.50
N GLY A 109 -29.11 9.16 10.15
CA GLY A 109 -28.57 7.80 10.10
C GLY A 109 -28.57 7.19 8.69
N LEU A 110 -29.59 7.48 7.87
CA LEU A 110 -29.60 7.07 6.45
C LEU A 110 -28.49 7.74 5.65
N PHE A 111 -28.24 9.02 5.89
CA PHE A 111 -27.16 9.74 5.24
C PHE A 111 -25.80 9.18 5.64
N GLU A 112 -25.57 8.93 6.93
CA GLU A 112 -24.33 8.30 7.42
C GLU A 112 -24.10 6.92 6.78
N GLN A 113 -25.14 6.07 6.72
CA GLN A 113 -25.09 4.77 6.06
C GLN A 113 -24.82 4.89 4.56
N ALA A 114 -25.43 5.86 3.88
CA ALA A 114 -25.17 6.12 2.47
C ALA A 114 -23.73 6.57 2.22
N GLN A 115 -23.17 7.43 3.08
CA GLN A 115 -21.77 7.80 3.00
C GLN A 115 -20.83 6.61 3.25
N GLU A 116 -21.19 5.71 4.17
CA GLU A 116 -20.42 4.50 4.44
C GLU A 116 -20.38 3.56 3.23
N VAL A 117 -21.52 3.39 2.55
CA VAL A 117 -21.61 2.68 1.26
C VAL A 117 -20.69 3.36 0.22
N GLY A 118 -20.76 4.68 0.09
CA GLY A 118 -19.93 5.45 -0.83
C GLY A 118 -18.43 5.27 -0.58
N ARG A 119 -17.98 5.37 0.68
CA ARG A 119 -16.58 5.13 1.07
C ARG A 119 -16.12 3.72 0.73
N ARG A 120 -16.94 2.70 0.98
CA ARG A 120 -16.62 1.31 0.66
C ARG A 120 -16.56 1.05 -0.85
N ALA A 121 -17.45 1.67 -1.62
CA ALA A 121 -17.42 1.60 -3.07
C ALA A 121 -16.14 2.25 -3.64
N ALA A 122 -15.75 3.42 -3.14
CA ALA A 122 -14.50 4.08 -3.52
C ALA A 122 -13.27 3.22 -3.16
N GLY A 123 -13.27 2.54 -2.00
CA GLY A 123 -12.22 1.60 -1.64
C GLY A 123 -12.11 0.41 -2.57
N LEU A 124 -13.25 -0.15 -2.97
CA LEU A 124 -13.30 -1.25 -3.93
C LEU A 124 -12.73 -0.81 -5.28
N GLU A 125 -13.07 0.40 -5.74
CA GLU A 125 -12.51 0.98 -6.95
C GLU A 125 -10.98 1.12 -6.83
N ALA A 126 -10.47 1.76 -5.78
CA ALA A 126 -9.04 1.96 -5.57
C ALA A 126 -8.25 0.63 -5.54
N ALA A 127 -8.79 -0.42 -4.92
CA ALA A 127 -8.16 -1.74 -4.90
C ALA A 127 -8.29 -2.50 -6.24
N ALA A 128 -9.33 -2.20 -7.03
CA ALA A 128 -9.62 -2.86 -8.30
C ALA A 128 -9.00 -2.17 -9.50
N VAL A 129 -8.58 -0.90 -9.41
CA VAL A 129 -7.98 -0.19 -10.52
C VAL A 129 -6.58 -0.74 -10.81
N GLU A 130 -6.34 -1.04 -12.08
CA GLU A 130 -5.00 -1.29 -12.59
C GLU A 130 -4.39 0.02 -13.09
N PRO A 131 -3.14 0.35 -12.70
CA PRO A 131 -2.51 1.58 -13.14
C PRO A 131 -2.38 1.61 -14.66
N LYS A 132 -2.98 2.63 -15.30
CA LYS A 132 -2.85 2.84 -16.75
C LYS A 132 -1.57 3.60 -17.11
N ASP A 133 -1.07 4.40 -16.18
CA ASP A 133 0.14 5.20 -16.35
C ASP A 133 1.38 4.39 -15.98
N GLY A 134 2.35 4.34 -16.88
CA GLY A 134 3.65 3.74 -16.60
C GLY A 134 4.48 4.55 -15.60
N ALA A 135 5.42 3.88 -14.92
CA ALA A 135 6.31 4.53 -13.97
C ALA A 135 7.21 5.58 -14.65
N ARG A 136 7.26 6.79 -14.10
CA ARG A 136 8.09 7.91 -14.54
C ARG A 136 8.78 8.58 -13.36
N GLY A 137 9.73 9.48 -13.62
CA GLY A 137 10.27 10.35 -12.58
C GLY A 137 9.21 11.35 -12.13
N VAL A 138 8.85 11.32 -10.85
CA VAL A 138 7.84 12.20 -10.23
C VAL A 138 8.48 12.92 -9.05
N VAL A 139 8.33 14.24 -8.99
CA VAL A 139 8.84 15.06 -7.89
C VAL A 139 7.90 14.94 -6.69
N LEU A 140 8.43 14.50 -5.54
CA LEU A 140 7.63 14.28 -4.32
C LEU A 140 6.93 15.55 -3.86
N GLY A 141 7.58 16.71 -3.95
CA GLY A 141 6.98 17.98 -3.57
C GLY A 141 5.65 18.28 -4.31
N ALA A 142 5.56 17.92 -5.60
CA ALA A 142 4.34 18.11 -6.39
C ALA A 142 3.21 17.17 -5.94
N VAL A 143 3.53 15.89 -5.71
CA VAL A 143 2.58 14.91 -5.18
C VAL A 143 2.03 15.38 -3.83
N LEU A 144 2.91 15.79 -2.91
CA LEU A 144 2.53 16.22 -1.56
C LEU A 144 1.69 17.50 -1.57
N ASN A 145 1.86 18.39 -2.57
CA ASN A 145 0.97 19.54 -2.77
C ASN A 145 -0.48 19.11 -3.02
N LEU A 146 -0.68 18.04 -3.79
CA LEU A 146 -2.01 17.54 -4.17
C LEU A 146 -2.63 16.70 -3.05
N SER A 147 -1.86 15.79 -2.46
CA SER A 147 -2.39 14.82 -1.49
C SER A 147 -2.40 15.34 -0.05
N LEU A 148 -1.42 16.15 0.33
CA LEU A 148 -1.17 16.60 1.72
C LEU A 148 -1.02 18.13 1.82
N PRO A 149 -2.00 18.94 1.35
CA PRO A 149 -1.86 20.39 1.23
C PRO A 149 -1.55 21.10 2.56
N THR A 150 -2.02 20.56 3.69
CA THR A 150 -1.90 21.15 5.03
C THR A 150 -0.77 20.55 5.88
N ALA A 151 -0.04 19.56 5.38
CA ALA A 151 1.02 18.92 6.16
C ALA A 151 2.27 19.82 6.26
N THR A 152 2.96 19.78 7.40
CA THR A 152 4.29 20.38 7.55
C THR A 152 5.30 19.52 6.78
N ARG A 153 6.12 20.13 5.92
CA ARG A 153 7.01 19.38 5.01
C ARG A 153 8.46 19.75 5.21
N ASN A 154 9.29 18.73 5.38
CA ASN A 154 10.73 18.82 5.31
C ASN A 154 11.23 17.79 4.29
N VAL A 155 11.07 18.13 3.01
CA VAL A 155 11.36 17.26 1.86
C VAL A 155 12.32 18.01 0.94
N PRO A 156 13.46 17.41 0.54
CA PRO A 156 14.37 18.04 -0.41
C PRO A 156 13.68 18.41 -1.72
N ALA A 157 14.03 19.57 -2.28
CA ALA A 157 13.37 20.09 -3.49
C ALA A 157 13.57 19.19 -4.73
N ASP A 158 14.67 18.44 -4.76
CA ASP A 158 15.05 17.49 -5.80
C ASP A 158 14.58 16.05 -5.52
N ALA A 159 13.85 15.83 -4.42
CA ALA A 159 13.36 14.50 -4.06
C ALA A 159 12.38 13.99 -5.12
N SER A 160 12.85 13.03 -5.91
CA SER A 160 12.09 12.43 -7.01
C SER A 160 12.08 10.92 -6.91
N VAL A 161 10.91 10.34 -7.19
CA VAL A 161 10.64 8.90 -7.12
C VAL A 161 10.22 8.38 -8.47
N LEU A 162 10.48 7.10 -8.72
CA LEU A 162 10.00 6.39 -9.90
C LEU A 162 8.62 5.82 -9.58
N GLY A 163 7.58 6.24 -10.31
CA GLY A 163 6.22 5.75 -10.10
C GLY A 163 5.18 6.45 -10.95
N SER A 164 3.92 6.05 -10.80
CA SER A 164 2.77 6.78 -11.35
C SER A 164 2.37 7.91 -10.40
N GLU A 165 2.19 9.11 -10.94
CA GLU A 165 1.76 10.27 -10.16
C GLU A 165 0.40 10.05 -9.51
N THR A 166 -0.56 9.48 -10.25
CA THR A 166 -1.91 9.18 -9.79
C THR A 166 -1.86 8.25 -8.57
N LEU A 167 -1.09 7.17 -8.66
CA LEU A 167 -0.93 6.22 -7.55
C LEU A 167 -0.20 6.82 -6.35
N LEU A 168 0.79 7.68 -6.60
CA LEU A 168 1.48 8.39 -5.51
C LEU A 168 0.51 9.31 -4.77
N VAL A 169 -0.32 10.06 -5.50
CA VAL A 169 -1.36 10.92 -4.90
C VAL A 169 -2.33 10.07 -4.10
N GLU A 170 -2.85 8.98 -4.65
CA GLU A 170 -3.75 8.06 -3.95
C GLU A 170 -3.12 7.47 -2.68
N ALA A 171 -1.89 6.93 -2.77
CA ALA A 171 -1.18 6.36 -1.63
C ALA A 171 -1.03 7.38 -0.49
N PHE A 172 -0.62 8.62 -0.80
CA PHE A 172 -0.47 9.66 0.22
C PHE A 172 -1.81 10.18 0.75
N SER A 173 -2.85 10.27 -0.09
CA SER A 173 -4.19 10.66 0.35
C SER A 173 -4.79 9.62 1.30
N HIS A 174 -4.68 8.33 0.99
CA HIS A 174 -5.10 7.27 1.90
C HIS A 174 -4.24 7.20 3.16
N ALA A 175 -2.93 7.44 3.06
CA ALA A 175 -2.06 7.49 4.22
C ALA A 175 -2.41 8.67 5.15
N ARG A 176 -2.79 9.83 4.61
CA ARG A 176 -3.31 10.96 5.40
C ARG A 176 -4.54 10.59 6.18
N ASP A 177 -5.51 9.99 5.50
CA ASP A 177 -6.81 9.68 6.08
C ASP A 177 -6.66 8.57 7.13
N TRP A 178 -5.73 7.63 6.90
CA TRP A 178 -5.35 6.61 7.85
C TRP A 178 -4.64 7.16 9.09
N LEU A 179 -3.66 8.05 8.88
CA LEU A 179 -2.86 8.66 9.94
C LEU A 179 -3.51 9.95 10.47
N LEU A 180 -4.84 10.06 10.38
CA LEU A 180 -5.55 11.27 10.76
C LEU A 180 -5.35 11.60 12.25
N GLY A 181 -4.67 12.71 12.50
CA GLY A 181 -4.53 13.36 13.81
C GLY A 181 -4.74 14.86 13.70
N ASP A 182 -4.26 15.62 14.69
CA ASP A 182 -4.41 17.08 14.72
C ASP A 182 -3.51 17.76 13.70
N SER A 183 -2.34 17.19 13.44
CA SER A 183 -1.43 17.65 12.40
C SER A 183 -0.61 16.51 11.83
N LEU A 184 -0.29 16.61 10.53
CA LEU A 184 0.57 15.66 9.82
C LEU A 184 1.87 16.36 9.43
N SER A 185 2.99 15.68 9.64
CA SER A 185 4.30 16.11 9.16
C SER A 185 4.92 15.06 8.25
N VAL A 186 5.62 15.52 7.22
CA VAL A 186 6.27 14.67 6.23
C VAL A 186 7.74 15.04 6.15
N THR A 187 8.60 14.04 6.30
CA THR A 187 10.03 14.17 6.03
C THR A 187 10.46 13.17 4.97
N ALA A 188 11.47 13.51 4.18
CA ALA A 188 12.03 12.58 3.20
C ALA A 188 13.55 12.59 3.28
N GLN A 189 14.15 11.40 3.29
CA GLN A 189 15.60 11.23 3.26
C GLN A 189 16.01 10.15 2.26
N PRO A 190 17.14 10.32 1.57
CA PRO A 190 17.64 9.30 0.66
C PRO A 190 18.20 8.12 1.46
N LEU A 191 17.91 6.90 1.00
CA LEU A 191 18.42 5.65 1.55
C LEU A 191 18.81 4.72 0.40
N GLY A 192 20.05 4.83 -0.07
CA GLY A 192 20.55 4.03 -1.19
C GLY A 192 19.76 4.27 -2.48
N ALA A 193 19.02 3.26 -2.94
CA ALA A 193 18.15 3.32 -4.11
C ALA A 193 16.72 3.79 -3.80
N TRP A 194 16.46 4.19 -2.56
CA TRP A 194 15.13 4.53 -2.05
C TRP A 194 15.08 5.97 -1.54
N TRP A 195 13.87 6.54 -1.56
CA TRP A 195 13.47 7.61 -0.67
C TRP A 195 12.72 7.00 0.50
N LYS A 196 13.21 7.21 1.72
CA LYS A 196 12.43 6.97 2.93
C LYS A 196 11.61 8.22 3.21
N VAL A 197 10.29 8.12 3.02
CA VAL A 197 9.32 9.17 3.29
C VAL A 197 8.58 8.84 4.58
N SER A 198 8.83 9.61 5.62
CA SER A 198 8.25 9.41 6.94
C SER A 198 7.03 10.32 7.12
N LEU A 199 5.88 9.71 7.38
CA LEU A 199 4.63 10.38 7.72
C LEU A 199 4.44 10.28 9.23
N THR A 200 4.47 11.41 9.93
CA THR A 200 4.29 11.46 11.40
C THR A 200 3.06 12.28 11.73
N SER A 201 2.13 11.69 12.48
CA SER A 201 0.93 12.38 12.95
C SER A 201 1.08 12.74 14.42
N VAL A 202 0.68 13.97 14.78
CA VAL A 202 0.60 14.43 16.16
C VAL A 202 -0.87 14.44 16.60
N GLY A 203 -1.12 14.05 17.85
CA GLY A 203 -2.47 13.93 18.42
C GLY A 203 -2.98 12.49 18.43
N GLU A 204 -4.18 12.31 18.98
CA GLU A 204 -4.81 11.00 19.06
C GLU A 204 -5.32 10.58 17.67
N ARG A 205 -4.91 9.39 17.22
CA ARG A 205 -5.36 8.83 15.93
C ARG A 205 -6.85 8.51 16.01
N LYS A 206 -7.63 9.10 15.11
CA LYS A 206 -9.05 8.76 15.01
C LYS A 206 -9.23 7.45 14.24
N PRO A 207 -10.09 6.53 14.70
CA PRO A 207 -10.38 5.31 13.95
C PRO A 207 -11.02 5.65 12.61
N LEU A 208 -10.56 4.98 11.56
CA LEU A 208 -11.17 5.11 10.23
C LEU A 208 -12.57 4.49 10.22
N PRO A 209 -13.57 5.16 9.63
CA PRO A 209 -14.90 4.57 9.44
C PRO A 209 -14.88 3.27 8.61
N VAL A 210 -13.91 3.16 7.69
CA VAL A 210 -13.66 1.95 6.91
C VAL A 210 -12.19 1.58 7.07
N PRO A 211 -11.85 0.67 8.00
CA PRO A 211 -10.46 0.30 8.28
C PRO A 211 -9.69 -0.21 7.06
N GLU A 212 -10.38 -0.84 6.10
CA GLU A 212 -9.81 -1.33 4.85
C GLU A 212 -9.26 -0.21 3.96
N LEU A 213 -9.72 1.04 4.11
CA LEU A 213 -9.19 2.21 3.39
C LEU A 213 -7.89 2.76 4.00
N GLY A 214 -7.47 2.22 5.15
CA GLY A 214 -6.28 2.67 5.85
C GLY A 214 -5.04 1.92 5.40
N GLU A 215 -4.32 1.38 6.39
CA GLU A 215 -3.11 0.57 6.19
C GLU A 215 -3.25 -0.48 5.08
N PRO A 216 -4.33 -1.28 4.95
CA PRO A 216 -4.38 -2.35 3.95
C PRO A 216 -4.36 -1.84 2.51
N LEU A 217 -5.02 -0.70 2.23
CA LEU A 217 -5.07 -0.10 0.91
C LEU A 217 -3.75 0.63 0.59
N VAL A 218 -3.22 1.41 1.54
CA VAL A 218 -1.90 2.04 1.39
C VAL A 218 -0.83 0.97 1.15
N ARG A 219 -0.86 -0.06 2.00
CA ARG A 219 -0.51 -1.47 1.76
C ARG A 219 -0.27 -1.82 0.30
N LEU A 220 -1.39 -2.17 -0.30
CA LEU A 220 -1.53 -2.68 -1.64
C LEU A 220 -0.92 -1.72 -2.67
N ILE A 221 -1.23 -0.42 -2.60
CA ILE A 221 -0.77 0.56 -3.59
C ILE A 221 0.76 0.69 -3.52
N VAL A 222 1.32 0.90 -2.32
CA VAL A 222 2.75 1.11 -2.12
C VAL A 222 3.55 -0.13 -2.50
N ASP A 223 3.18 -1.28 -1.94
CA ASP A 223 3.94 -2.50 -2.17
C ASP A 223 3.78 -2.95 -3.64
N THR A 224 2.56 -3.13 -4.11
CA THR A 224 2.34 -3.85 -5.39
C THR A 224 2.34 -2.96 -6.62
N GLN A 225 1.92 -1.69 -6.51
CA GLN A 225 1.71 -0.82 -7.68
C GLN A 225 2.81 0.24 -7.85
N LEU A 226 3.46 0.63 -6.76
CA LEU A 226 4.57 1.60 -6.76
C LEU A 226 5.95 0.94 -6.67
N ASP A 227 6.02 -0.40 -6.65
CA ASP A 227 7.26 -1.14 -6.40
C ASP A 227 7.98 -0.66 -5.12
N GLY A 228 7.20 -0.20 -4.14
CA GLY A 228 7.64 0.40 -2.88
C GLY A 228 7.57 -0.57 -1.70
N TRP A 229 7.73 -0.01 -0.51
CA TRP A 229 7.54 -0.74 0.75
C TRP A 229 6.93 0.14 1.82
N LEU A 230 5.82 -0.32 2.42
CA LEU A 230 5.25 0.32 3.61
C LEU A 230 5.78 -0.34 4.89
N ASP A 231 6.41 0.45 5.76
CA ASP A 231 6.74 0.09 7.14
C ASP A 231 5.80 0.80 8.12
N THR A 232 5.18 0.01 8.98
CA THR A 232 4.18 0.44 9.98
C THR A 232 4.62 0.10 11.39
N SER A 233 5.91 -0.21 11.59
CA SER A 233 6.50 -0.53 12.89
C SER A 233 6.44 0.64 13.89
N ARG A 234 6.35 1.87 13.38
CA ARG A 234 6.25 3.10 14.17
C ARG A 234 4.86 3.30 14.76
N THR A 235 4.81 3.72 16.02
CA THR A 235 3.56 4.01 16.73
C THR A 235 3.00 5.40 16.40
N ASP A 236 3.87 6.35 16.06
CA ASP A 236 3.56 7.75 15.79
C ASP A 236 3.38 8.06 14.29
N GLY A 237 3.74 7.12 13.42
CA GLY A 237 3.68 7.32 11.98
C GLY A 237 3.71 6.06 11.15
N ALA A 238 4.06 6.22 9.87
CA ALA A 238 4.43 5.16 8.96
C ALA A 238 5.55 5.67 8.04
N ASP A 239 6.39 4.76 7.58
CA ASP A 239 7.48 5.05 6.65
C ASP A 239 7.20 4.38 5.30
N LEU A 240 7.21 5.17 4.22
CA LEU A 240 7.07 4.70 2.84
C LEU A 240 8.46 4.73 2.20
N PHE A 241 8.92 3.58 1.70
CA PHE A 241 10.16 3.48 0.93
C PHE A 241 9.79 3.41 -0.53
N LEU A 242 10.09 4.48 -1.27
CA LEU A 242 9.74 4.63 -2.68
C LEU A 242 11.00 4.56 -3.54
N PRO A 243 10.99 3.88 -4.70
CA PRO A 243 12.16 3.81 -5.57
C PRO A 243 12.63 5.20 -5.98
N ALA A 244 13.90 5.53 -5.77
CA ALA A 244 14.43 6.84 -6.15
C ALA A 244 14.57 6.95 -7.67
N TYR A 245 14.11 8.07 -8.23
CA TYR A 245 14.38 8.39 -9.62
C TYR A 245 15.73 9.10 -9.74
N ARG A 246 16.58 8.63 -10.64
CA ARG A 246 17.83 9.29 -11.02
C ARG A 246 17.78 9.55 -12.52
N PRO A 247 17.65 10.82 -12.96
CA PRO A 247 17.73 11.13 -14.38
C PRO A 247 19.09 10.66 -14.91
N ARG A 248 19.06 9.86 -15.99
CA ARG A 248 20.26 9.40 -16.69
C ARG A 248 20.84 10.51 -17.55
#